data_AF-A0A4R8HXC6-F1
#
_entry.id   AF-A0A4R8HXC6-F1
#
_cell.length_a   1.000
_cell.length_b   1.000
_cell.length_c   1.000
_cell.angle_alpha   90.00
_cell.angle_beta   90.00
_cell.angle_gamma   90.00
#
_symmetry.space_group_name_H-M   'P 1'
#
loop_
_entity.id
_entity.type
_entity.pdbx_description
1 polymer ?
#
loop_
_entity_poly.entity_id
_entity_poly.type
_entity_poly.pdbx_seq_one_letter_code
_entity_poly.pdbx_strand_id
1 'polypeptide(L)'
;MVSPRLCSRLAVVLALAGAAFSAPAAKAAGWHYYDPECPVALGDGKAMKFVAMQPKKNIDRVCDVLPDTGATVIALDAPDAELREMNWDIRVVRDVEGDGEPAESDTVLRVPLQKFRNGMVNFDVNIQTAGKYALYARLSSDDGAKAFVGRHHFTVGLIDNTEFYAYVFFGLLVAGVGGRFGYVAMKKRQAA
;
A
#
# COMPACT_ATOMS: atom_id res chain seq x y z
N MET A 1 -32.55 -42.50 -29.81
CA MET A 1 -31.57 -41.59 -30.44
C MET A 1 -31.53 -40.29 -29.63
N VAL A 2 -30.55 -40.14 -28.74
CA VAL A 2 -30.37 -38.92 -27.92
C VAL A 2 -29.45 -37.97 -28.68
N SER A 3 -29.90 -36.73 -28.90
CA SER A 3 -29.20 -35.74 -29.71
C SER A 3 -27.85 -35.34 -29.08
N PRO A 4 -26.74 -35.31 -29.85
CA PRO A 4 -25.40 -34.99 -29.33
C PRO A 4 -25.28 -33.57 -28.77
N ARG A 5 -26.23 -32.68 -29.10
CA ARG A 5 -26.29 -31.31 -28.57
C ARG A 5 -26.82 -31.23 -27.14
N LEU A 6 -27.55 -32.25 -26.68
CA LEU A 6 -28.12 -32.30 -25.33
C LEU A 6 -27.08 -32.75 -24.30
N CYS A 7 -26.22 -33.72 -24.66
CA CYS A 7 -25.08 -34.15 -23.84
C CYS A 7 -24.05 -33.02 -23.63
N SER A 8 -23.77 -32.22 -24.66
CA SER A 8 -22.81 -31.11 -24.56
C SER A 8 -23.31 -29.98 -23.63
N ARG A 9 -24.61 -29.67 -23.64
CA ARG A 9 -25.18 -28.65 -22.76
C ARG A 9 -25.25 -29.10 -21.29
N LEU A 10 -25.52 -30.38 -21.04
CA LEU A 10 -25.49 -30.94 -19.69
C LEU A 10 -24.07 -31.03 -19.11
N ALA A 11 -23.06 -31.33 -19.94
CA ALA A 11 -21.66 -31.36 -19.53
C ALA A 11 -21.13 -29.96 -19.11
N VAL A 12 -21.55 -28.90 -19.81
CA VAL A 12 -21.15 -27.52 -19.48
C VAL A 12 -21.81 -27.03 -18.18
N VAL A 13 -23.07 -27.39 -17.92
CA VAL A 13 -23.76 -27.04 -16.67
C VAL A 13 -23.16 -27.77 -15.47
N LEU A 14 -22.77 -29.04 -15.63
CA LEU A 14 -22.08 -29.80 -14.57
C LEU A 14 -20.67 -29.26 -14.28
N ALA A 15 -19.94 -28.81 -15.30
CA ALA A 15 -18.61 -28.22 -15.13
C ALA A 15 -18.65 -26.85 -14.43
N LEU A 16 -19.69 -26.04 -14.67
CA LEU A 16 -19.90 -24.77 -13.97
C LEU A 16 -20.37 -24.96 -12.51
N ALA A 17 -21.13 -26.02 -12.22
CA ALA A 17 -21.56 -26.34 -10.85
C ALA A 17 -20.43 -26.89 -9.97
N GLY A 18 -19.48 -27.64 -10.56
CA GLY A 18 -18.31 -28.17 -9.84
C GLY A 18 -17.33 -27.09 -9.36
N ALA A 19 -17.22 -25.97 -10.09
CA ALA A 19 -16.35 -24.85 -9.73
C ALA A 19 -16.90 -23.99 -8.57
N ALA A 20 -18.20 -24.08 -8.26
CA ALA A 20 -18.81 -23.33 -7.17
C ALA A 20 -18.61 -23.98 -5.78
N PHE A 21 -18.25 -25.26 -5.74
CA PHE A 21 -18.06 -26.01 -4.48
C PHE A 21 -16.61 -26.09 -3.98
N SER A 22 -15.65 -25.58 -4.75
CA SER A 22 -14.28 -25.38 -4.30
C SER A 22 -14.06 -23.94 -3.83
N ALA A 23 -14.94 -23.43 -2.97
CA ALA A 23 -14.64 -22.20 -2.23
C ALA A 23 -13.59 -22.56 -1.16
N PRO A 24 -12.40 -21.94 -1.13
CA PRO A 24 -11.50 -22.10 0.00
C PRO A 24 -12.25 -21.62 1.24
N ALA A 25 -12.15 -22.36 2.35
CA ALA A 25 -12.75 -21.97 3.61
C ALA A 25 -12.32 -20.54 3.92
N ALA A 26 -13.27 -19.60 3.93
CA ALA A 26 -13.03 -18.23 4.34
C ALA A 26 -12.52 -18.30 5.78
N LYS A 27 -11.22 -18.11 5.98
CA LYS A 27 -10.69 -17.88 7.32
C LYS A 27 -11.36 -16.61 7.80
N ALA A 28 -12.23 -16.74 8.80
CA ALA A 28 -12.72 -15.62 9.56
C ALA A 28 -11.48 -14.88 10.06
N ALA A 29 -11.16 -13.74 9.43
CA ALA A 29 -10.23 -12.79 9.97
C ALA A 29 -10.89 -12.28 11.25
N GLY A 30 -10.48 -12.82 12.40
CA GLY A 30 -10.73 -12.16 13.67
C GLY A 30 -10.24 -10.72 13.55
N TRP A 31 -10.83 -9.82 14.33
CA TRP A 31 -10.43 -8.41 14.46
C TRP A 31 -9.03 -8.28 15.08
N HIS A 32 -8.05 -8.91 14.45
CA HIS A 32 -6.66 -8.73 14.76
C HIS A 32 -6.31 -7.33 14.30
N TYR A 33 -5.97 -6.49 15.27
CA TYR A 33 -5.26 -5.24 15.07
C TYR A 33 -4.14 -5.51 14.05
N TYR A 34 -4.33 -5.04 12.81
CA TYR A 34 -3.39 -5.23 11.72
C TYR A 34 -2.19 -4.34 12.01
N ASP A 35 -1.08 -4.94 12.42
CA ASP A 35 0.18 -4.23 12.67
C ASP A 35 1.15 -4.63 11.56
N PRO A 36 1.20 -3.85 10.46
CA PRO A 36 2.04 -4.23 9.34
C PRO A 36 3.52 -4.13 9.71
N GLU A 37 4.27 -5.16 9.33
CA GLU A 37 5.73 -5.18 9.45
C GLU A 37 6.32 -4.43 8.28
N CYS A 38 6.67 -3.17 8.48
CA CYS A 38 7.20 -2.31 7.42
C CYS A 38 8.62 -1.87 7.76
N PRO A 39 9.60 -2.74 7.45
CA PRO A 39 11.00 -2.48 7.72
C PRO A 39 11.57 -1.48 6.72
N VAL A 40 12.03 -0.35 7.24
CA VAL A 40 12.88 0.61 6.56
C VAL A 40 14.32 0.14 6.70
N ALA A 41 14.92 -0.34 5.60
CA ALA A 41 16.33 -0.73 5.59
C ALA A 41 17.22 0.52 5.72
N LEU A 42 18.09 0.54 6.73
CA LEU A 42 19.05 1.63 6.99
C LEU A 42 20.46 1.33 6.42
N GLY A 43 20.65 0.16 5.81
CA GLY A 43 21.96 -0.37 5.42
C GLY A 43 22.57 -1.28 6.50
N ASP A 44 23.59 -2.07 6.10
CA ASP A 44 24.35 -2.98 6.98
C ASP A 44 23.50 -3.95 7.83
N GLY A 45 22.36 -4.40 7.27
CA GLY A 45 21.43 -5.32 7.93
C GLY A 45 20.60 -4.69 9.06
N LYS A 46 20.69 -3.37 9.26
CA LYS A 46 19.89 -2.62 10.23
C LYS A 46 18.57 -2.19 9.59
N ALA A 47 17.48 -2.28 10.34
CA ALA A 47 16.17 -1.82 9.90
C ALA A 47 15.39 -1.13 11.03
N MET A 48 14.49 -0.24 10.66
CA MET A 48 13.51 0.39 11.56
C MET A 48 12.10 0.03 11.11
N LYS A 49 11.15 -0.04 12.03
CA LYS A 49 9.74 -0.20 11.69
C LYS A 49 9.12 1.17 11.42
N PHE A 50 8.47 1.32 10.27
CA PHE A 50 7.70 2.49 9.88
C PHE A 50 6.20 2.20 9.95
N VAL A 51 5.46 3.13 10.54
CA VAL A 51 4.00 3.10 10.56
C VAL A 51 3.47 4.51 10.38
N ALA A 52 2.54 4.70 9.44
CA ALA A 52 1.77 5.93 9.28
C ALA A 52 0.31 5.69 9.65
N MET A 53 -0.34 6.67 10.29
CA MET A 53 -1.74 6.62 10.70
C MET A 53 -2.42 7.97 10.47
N GLN A 54 -3.71 7.99 10.15
CA GLN A 54 -4.50 9.24 10.07
C GLN A 54 -5.75 9.14 10.96
N PRO A 55 -5.63 9.46 12.26
CA PRO A 55 -6.72 9.29 13.23
C PRO A 55 -8.00 10.04 12.86
N LYS A 56 -7.87 11.24 12.28
CA LYS A 56 -9.01 12.06 11.84
C LYS A 56 -9.81 11.46 10.67
N LYS A 57 -9.23 10.50 9.96
CA LYS A 57 -9.81 9.84 8.79
C LYS A 57 -10.11 8.36 9.03
N ASN A 58 -9.92 7.88 10.27
CA ASN A 58 -10.07 6.47 10.63
C ASN A 58 -9.20 5.54 9.76
N ILE A 59 -8.02 6.01 9.38
CA ILE A 59 -7.02 5.23 8.66
C ILE A 59 -6.02 4.75 9.72
N ASP A 60 -5.99 3.43 9.89
CA ASP A 60 -5.13 2.73 10.83
C ASP A 60 -3.67 2.69 10.34
N ARG A 61 -2.89 1.75 10.87
CA ARG A 61 -1.47 1.56 10.57
C ARG A 61 -1.27 1.14 9.12
N VAL A 62 -0.65 2.01 8.33
CA VAL A 62 -0.31 1.76 6.92
C VAL A 62 1.17 2.08 6.67
N CYS A 63 1.72 1.50 5.60
CA CYS A 63 3.15 1.58 5.29
C CYS A 63 3.45 2.33 4.01
N ASP A 64 2.77 1.98 2.92
CA ASP A 64 3.19 2.43 1.60
C ASP A 64 2.13 3.31 0.94
N VAL A 65 0.86 3.19 1.32
CA VAL A 65 -0.26 3.86 0.64
C VAL A 65 -1.22 4.48 1.64
N LEU A 66 -1.08 5.78 1.88
CA LEU A 66 -2.08 6.58 2.59
C LEU A 66 -3.17 6.99 1.59
N PRO A 67 -4.45 6.60 1.79
CA PRO A 67 -5.50 6.86 0.81
C PRO A 67 -5.92 8.34 0.76
N ASP A 68 -5.70 9.10 1.83
CA ASP A 68 -6.12 10.50 1.96
C ASP A 68 -4.96 11.43 2.31
N THR A 69 -5.07 12.70 1.91
CA THR A 69 -4.22 13.79 2.40
C THR A 69 -4.71 14.31 3.75
N GLY A 70 -3.80 14.75 4.62
CA GLY A 70 -4.12 15.46 5.85
C GLY A 70 -3.13 15.24 6.99
N ALA A 71 -3.62 15.45 8.21
CA ALA A 71 -2.87 15.22 9.44
C ALA A 71 -2.56 13.73 9.61
N THR A 72 -1.27 13.40 9.50
CA THR A 72 -0.73 12.05 9.52
C THR A 72 0.26 11.94 10.66
N VAL A 73 0.11 10.92 11.49
CA VAL A 73 1.05 10.58 12.56
C VAL A 73 1.98 9.52 12.01
N ILE A 74 3.28 9.78 12.05
CA ILE A 74 4.30 8.80 11.67
C ILE A 74 5.00 8.32 12.93
N ALA A 75 5.07 7.01 13.08
CA ALA A 75 5.76 6.30 14.14
C ALA A 75 6.93 5.51 13.55
N LEU A 76 8.09 5.71 14.16
CA LEU A 76 9.32 5.01 13.82
C LEU A 76 9.84 4.28 15.05
N ASP A 77 10.18 3.01 14.90
CA ASP A 77 10.74 2.17 15.96
C ASP A 77 12.03 1.49 15.50
N ALA A 78 13.10 1.69 16.25
CA ALA A 78 14.38 1.03 16.07
C ALA A 78 14.50 -0.12 17.10
N PRO A 79 14.40 -1.38 16.66
CA PRO A 79 14.53 -2.54 17.54
C PRO A 79 15.98 -2.72 18.04
N ASP A 80 16.96 -2.27 17.26
CA ASP A 80 18.38 -2.43 17.58
C ASP A 80 18.87 -1.36 18.57
N ALA A 81 19.52 -1.79 19.65
CA ALA A 81 20.01 -0.92 20.71
C ALA A 81 21.10 0.05 20.26
N GLU A 82 21.93 -0.31 19.27
CA GLU A 82 22.98 0.57 18.74
C GLU A 82 22.36 1.84 18.14
N LEU A 83 21.25 1.68 17.42
CA LEU A 83 20.55 2.79 16.77
C LEU A 83 20.01 3.80 17.79
N ARG A 84 19.61 3.36 18.99
CA ARG A 84 19.02 4.21 20.04
C ARG A 84 20.00 5.21 20.66
N GLU A 85 21.29 4.89 20.59
CA GLU A 85 22.37 5.74 21.09
C GLU A 85 22.97 6.65 20.00
N MET A 86 22.45 6.57 18.76
CA MET A 86 22.82 7.43 17.63
C MET A 86 21.92 8.67 17.53
N ASN A 87 22.40 9.70 16.85
CA ASN A 87 21.63 10.90 16.54
C ASN A 87 20.75 10.66 15.30
N TRP A 88 19.44 10.89 15.43
CA TRP A 88 18.47 10.61 14.37
C TRP A 88 18.12 11.88 13.61
N ASP A 89 18.50 11.94 12.34
CA ASP A 89 18.06 12.97 11.38
C ASP A 89 16.96 12.38 10.50
N ILE A 90 15.72 12.65 10.88
CA ILE A 90 14.53 12.15 10.19
C ILE A 90 13.87 13.28 9.43
N ARG A 91 13.60 13.04 8.15
CA ARG A 91 12.96 13.99 7.25
C ARG A 91 11.87 13.30 6.45
N VAL A 92 10.72 13.95 6.36
CA VAL A 92 9.70 13.60 5.37
C VAL A 92 9.94 14.50 4.17
N VAL A 93 10.15 13.91 3.01
CA VAL A 93 10.48 14.64 1.77
C VAL A 93 9.49 14.28 0.67
N ARG A 94 9.25 15.21 -0.25
CA ARG A 94 8.59 14.85 -1.52
C ARG A 94 9.54 13.93 -2.29
N ASP A 95 9.00 12.85 -2.86
CA ASP A 95 9.78 11.83 -3.54
C ASP A 95 10.27 12.37 -4.89
N VAL A 96 11.42 13.05 -4.85
CA VAL A 96 12.22 13.40 -6.03
C VAL A 96 13.21 12.28 -6.27
N GLU A 97 13.27 11.77 -7.50
CA GLU A 97 14.17 10.68 -7.85
C GLU A 97 15.62 11.04 -7.51
N GLY A 98 16.25 10.22 -6.66
CA GLY A 98 17.61 10.40 -6.20
C GLY A 98 17.92 9.44 -5.04
N ASP A 99 19.16 8.98 -4.95
CA ASP A 99 19.70 8.13 -3.87
C ASP A 99 20.44 8.95 -2.80
N GLY A 100 20.85 10.17 -3.14
CA GLY A 100 21.56 11.10 -2.25
C GLY A 100 20.72 11.76 -1.15
N GLU A 101 21.36 12.61 -0.35
CA GLU A 101 20.69 13.37 0.72
C GLU A 101 19.67 14.37 0.12
N PRO A 102 18.43 14.42 0.63
CA PRO A 102 17.39 15.25 0.04
C PRO A 102 17.66 16.73 0.26
N ALA A 103 17.30 17.56 -0.73
CA ALA A 103 17.38 19.01 -0.61
C ALA A 103 16.38 19.54 0.43
N GLU A 104 16.74 20.62 1.12
CA GLU A 104 15.85 21.30 2.08
C GLU A 104 14.57 21.83 1.40
N SER A 105 14.62 22.17 0.11
CA SER A 105 13.45 22.58 -0.68
C SER A 105 12.38 21.50 -0.78
N ASP A 106 12.78 20.22 -0.74
CA ASP A 106 11.89 19.06 -0.86
C ASP A 106 11.44 18.51 0.48
N THR A 107 12.00 19.04 1.57
CA THR A 107 11.67 18.65 2.94
C THR A 107 10.34 19.24 3.36
N VAL A 108 9.38 18.36 3.66
CA VAL A 108 8.05 18.71 4.18
C VAL A 108 8.11 18.92 5.68
N LEU A 109 8.84 18.05 6.37
CA LEU A 109 9.04 18.13 7.81
C LEU A 109 10.40 17.55 8.17
N ARG A 110 11.11 18.25 9.07
CA ARG A 110 12.34 17.76 9.69
C ARG A 110 12.11 17.61 11.19
N VAL A 111 12.36 16.42 11.70
CA VAL A 111 12.33 16.13 13.13
C VAL A 111 13.61 16.68 13.78
N PRO A 112 13.57 17.24 15.00
CA PRO A 112 14.77 17.68 15.70
C PRO A 112 15.82 16.58 15.81
N LEU A 113 17.07 16.93 15.51
CA LEU A 113 18.20 16.03 15.63
C LEU A 113 18.44 15.71 17.10
N GLN A 114 18.13 14.49 17.52
CA GLN A 114 18.32 14.04 18.88
C GLN A 114 18.45 12.52 18.97
N LYS A 115 18.83 12.03 20.15
CA LYS A 115 18.90 10.61 20.47
C LYS A 115 17.58 10.12 21.06
N PHE A 116 16.98 9.13 20.43
CA PHE A 116 15.77 8.48 20.92
C PHE A 116 16.13 7.22 21.70
N ARG A 117 16.53 7.38 22.97
CA ARG A 117 16.96 6.27 23.85
C ARG A 117 15.88 5.21 24.08
N ASN A 118 14.61 5.61 23.98
CA ASN A 118 13.45 4.71 24.01
C ASN A 118 13.32 3.86 22.73
N GLY A 119 14.09 4.17 21.70
CA GLY A 119 14.06 3.50 20.40
C GLY A 119 12.87 3.87 19.53
N MET A 120 12.07 4.87 19.90
CA MET A 120 10.87 5.21 19.16
C MET A 120 10.66 6.72 19.07
N VAL A 121 10.18 7.17 17.91
CA VAL A 121 9.76 8.56 17.69
C VAL A 121 8.42 8.60 16.97
N ASN A 122 7.53 9.42 17.50
CA ASN A 122 6.24 9.71 16.91
C ASN A 122 6.16 11.21 16.62
N PHE A 123 5.78 11.58 15.40
CA PHE A 123 5.64 12.98 15.02
C PHE A 123 4.46 13.18 14.07
N ASP A 124 3.87 14.36 14.15
CA ASP A 124 2.75 14.76 13.31
C ASP A 124 3.26 15.50 12.07
N VAL A 125 2.82 15.06 10.89
CA VAL A 125 3.05 15.74 9.61
C VAL A 125 1.71 16.02 8.94
N ASN A 126 1.53 17.26 8.47
CA ASN A 126 0.32 17.64 7.74
C ASN A 126 0.61 17.62 6.23
N ILE A 127 0.17 16.56 5.55
CA ILE A 127 0.39 16.36 4.12
C ILE A 127 -0.82 16.91 3.36
N GLN A 128 -0.68 18.09 2.73
CA GLN A 128 -1.81 18.79 2.10
C GLN A 128 -2.06 18.40 0.65
N THR A 129 -1.05 17.87 -0.02
CA THR A 129 -1.08 17.55 -1.46
C THR A 129 -0.94 16.05 -1.66
N ALA A 130 -1.73 15.48 -2.56
CA ALA A 130 -1.56 14.10 -2.98
C ALA A 130 -0.25 13.96 -3.79
N GLY A 131 0.47 12.86 -3.62
CA GLY A 131 1.75 12.65 -4.28
C GLY A 131 2.57 11.51 -3.69
N LYS A 132 3.79 11.39 -4.21
CA LYS A 132 4.80 10.46 -3.72
C LYS A 132 5.70 11.16 -2.71
N TYR A 133 5.98 10.48 -1.61
CA TYR A 133 6.80 10.96 -0.52
C TYR A 133 7.82 9.89 -0.14
N ALA A 134 8.90 10.33 0.49
CA ALA A 134 9.87 9.44 1.07
C ALA A 134 10.17 9.86 2.50
N LEU A 135 10.26 8.88 3.39
CA LEU A 135 10.84 9.07 4.69
C LEU A 135 12.35 8.81 4.57
N TYR A 136 13.13 9.85 4.81
CA TYR A 136 14.58 9.76 4.89
C TYR A 136 14.99 9.69 6.36
N ALA A 137 15.70 8.62 6.74
CA ALA A 137 16.21 8.43 8.08
C ALA A 137 17.73 8.26 8.01
N ARG A 138 18.46 9.20 8.61
CA ARG A 138 19.92 9.11 8.78
C ARG A 138 20.26 9.04 10.25
N LEU A 139 20.94 7.98 10.67
CA LEU A 139 21.38 7.77 12.04
C LEU A 139 22.89 7.88 12.08
N SER A 140 23.45 8.79 12.87
CA SER A 140 24.90 9.00 12.98
C SER A 140 25.40 8.87 14.42
N SER A 141 26.54 8.21 14.61
CA SER A 141 27.24 8.17 15.90
C SER A 141 27.75 9.55 16.30
N ASP A 142 28.01 9.78 17.59
CA ASP A 142 28.52 11.07 18.10
C ASP A 142 29.85 11.47 17.47
N ASP A 143 30.70 10.49 17.21
CA ASP A 143 32.02 10.70 16.60
C ASP A 143 31.95 10.81 15.07
N GLY A 144 30.75 10.65 14.48
CA GLY A 144 30.53 10.66 13.03
C GLY A 144 31.11 9.46 12.26
N ALA A 145 31.82 8.54 12.93
CA ALA A 145 32.49 7.39 12.31
C ALA A 145 31.53 6.36 11.70
N LYS A 146 30.30 6.28 12.21
CA LYS A 146 29.24 5.39 11.72
C LYS A 146 28.02 6.21 11.34
N ALA A 147 27.50 5.98 10.14
CA ALA A 147 26.25 6.54 9.68
C ALA A 147 25.45 5.47 8.92
N PHE A 148 24.18 5.31 9.29
CA PHE A 148 23.22 4.46 8.60
C PHE A 148 22.18 5.35 7.93
N VAL A 149 21.80 5.03 6.71
CA VAL A 149 20.86 5.83 5.92
C VAL A 149 19.83 4.89 5.31
N GLY A 150 18.56 5.16 5.60
CA GLY A 150 17.44 4.47 4.97
C GLY A 150 16.46 5.44 4.34
N ARG A 151 15.83 4.98 3.27
CA ARG A 151 14.75 5.68 2.59
C ARG A 151 13.57 4.74 2.43
N HIS A 152 12.41 5.16 2.92
CA HIS A 152 11.14 4.43 2.75
C HIS A 152 10.19 5.25 1.89
N HIS A 153 9.78 4.69 0.76
CA HIS A 153 8.89 5.37 -0.18
C HIS A 153 7.44 5.07 0.17
N PHE A 154 6.61 6.11 0.18
CA PHE A 154 5.17 5.98 0.42
C PHE A 154 4.38 6.98 -0.43
N THR A 155 3.11 6.70 -0.63
CA THR A 155 2.20 7.48 -1.46
C THR A 155 1.06 8.01 -0.60
N VAL A 156 0.54 9.18 -0.97
CA VAL A 156 -0.55 9.85 -0.25
C VAL A 156 -1.58 10.33 -1.25
N GLY A 157 -2.85 9.97 -1.06
CA GLY A 157 -3.96 10.44 -1.90
C GLY A 157 -3.91 9.95 -3.35
N LEU A 158 -3.13 8.91 -3.63
CA LEU A 158 -3.02 8.30 -4.95
C LEU A 158 -3.82 7.00 -4.98
N ILE A 159 -4.62 6.82 -6.02
CA ILE A 159 -5.34 5.56 -6.27
C ILE A 159 -4.29 4.51 -6.64
N ASP A 160 -4.31 3.37 -5.95
CA ASP A 160 -3.42 2.26 -6.28
C ASP A 160 -3.75 1.71 -7.67
N ASN A 161 -2.71 1.38 -8.45
CA ASN A 161 -2.85 0.82 -9.79
C ASN A 161 -3.68 -0.47 -9.76
N THR A 162 -3.58 -1.24 -8.67
CA THR A 162 -4.35 -2.47 -8.46
C THR A 162 -5.86 -2.21 -8.47
N GLU A 163 -6.33 -1.18 -7.75
CA GLU A 163 -7.74 -0.80 -7.73
C GLU A 163 -8.19 -0.30 -9.10
N PHE A 164 -7.38 0.51 -9.76
CA PHE A 164 -7.66 0.99 -11.11
C PHE A 164 -7.80 -0.17 -12.11
N TYR A 165 -6.88 -1.13 -12.11
CA TYR A 165 -6.96 -2.32 -12.96
C TYR A 165 -8.18 -3.17 -12.67
N ALA A 166 -8.57 -3.32 -11.41
CA ALA A 166 -9.79 -4.02 -11.04
C ALA A 166 -11.03 -3.35 -11.64
N TYR A 167 -11.15 -2.02 -11.53
CA TYR A 167 -12.26 -1.28 -12.15
C TYR A 167 -12.29 -1.42 -13.67
N VAL A 168 -11.14 -1.32 -14.33
CA VAL A 168 -11.05 -1.52 -15.79
C VAL A 168 -11.46 -2.95 -16.18
N PHE A 169 -11.00 -3.96 -15.45
CA PHE A 169 -11.34 -5.35 -15.68
C PHE A 169 -12.85 -5.61 -15.53
N PHE A 170 -13.46 -5.14 -14.45
CA PHE A 170 -14.91 -5.24 -14.25
C PHE A 170 -15.70 -4.47 -15.30
N GLY A 171 -15.24 -3.28 -15.68
CA GLY A 171 -15.85 -2.49 -16.77
C GLY A 171 -15.86 -3.25 -18.09
N LEU A 172 -14.74 -3.90 -18.44
CA LEU A 172 -14.64 -4.74 -19.65
C LEU A 172 -15.56 -5.98 -19.59
N LEU A 173 -15.68 -6.63 -18.43
CA LEU A 173 -16.60 -7.75 -18.27
C LEU A 173 -18.06 -7.33 -18.45
N VAL A 174 -18.47 -6.22 -17.82
CA VAL A 174 -19.83 -5.69 -17.94
C VAL A 174 -20.12 -5.27 -19.38
N ALA A 175 -19.18 -4.58 -20.05
CA ALA A 175 -19.31 -4.19 -21.44
C ALA A 175 -19.38 -5.40 -22.38
N GLY A 176 -18.57 -6.44 -22.14
CA GLY A 176 -18.58 -7.67 -22.93
C GLY A 176 -19.89 -8.45 -22.81
N VAL A 177 -20.38 -8.65 -21.58
CA VAL A 177 -21.64 -9.36 -21.33
C VAL A 177 -22.84 -8.53 -21.80
N GLY A 178 -22.90 -7.25 -21.42
CA GLY A 178 -23.97 -6.33 -21.81
C GLY A 178 -24.02 -6.10 -23.32
N GLY A 179 -22.87 -5.91 -23.96
CA GLY A 179 -22.75 -5.75 -25.41
C GLY A 179 -23.22 -7.00 -26.17
N ARG A 180 -22.86 -8.20 -25.70
CA ARG A 180 -23.34 -9.47 -26.28
C ARG A 180 -24.84 -9.64 -26.10
N PHE A 181 -25.38 -9.31 -24.93
CA PHE A 181 -26.82 -9.41 -24.66
C PHE A 181 -27.62 -8.40 -25.50
N GLY A 182 -27.14 -7.16 -25.59
CA GLY A 182 -27.72 -6.12 -26.44
C GLY A 182 -27.69 -6.48 -27.93
N TYR A 183 -26.58 -7.01 -28.43
CA TYR A 183 -26.47 -7.49 -29.81
C TYR A 183 -27.47 -8.60 -30.13
N VAL A 184 -27.63 -9.59 -29.24
CA VAL A 184 -28.60 -10.68 -29.41
C VAL A 184 -30.04 -10.16 -29.38
N ALA A 185 -30.34 -9.21 -28.50
CA ALA A 185 -31.67 -8.60 -28.41
C ALA A 185 -32.02 -7.77 -29.67
N MET A 186 -31.07 -7.00 -30.19
CA MET A 186 -31.26 -6.24 -31.44
C MET A 186 -31.46 -7.16 -32.65
N LYS A 187 -30.66 -8.22 -32.77
CA LYS A 187 -30.80 -9.19 -33.85
C LYS A 187 -32.16 -9.91 -33.83
N LYS A 188 -32.68 -10.20 -32.63
CA LYS A 188 -34.04 -10.78 -32.49
C LYS A 188 -35.14 -9.80 -32.92
N ARG A 189 -34.99 -8.51 -32.64
CA ARG A 189 -35.96 -7.46 -33.05
C ARG A 189 -35.95 -7.20 -34.56
N GLN A 190 -34.85 -7.43 -35.24
CA GLN A 190 -34.75 -7.28 -36.71
C GLN A 190 -35.27 -8.50 -37.48
N ALA A 191 -35.47 -9.64 -36.80
CA ALA A 191 -35.94 -10.88 -37.38
C ALA A 191 -37.44 -11.15 -37.13
N ALA A 192 -38.13 -10.24 -36.44
CA ALA A 192 -39.57 -10.23 -36.19
C ALA A 192 -40.21 -9.07 -36.93
#